data_AF-A0A8S3UFB7-F1
#
_entry.id   AF-A0A8S3UFB7-F1
#
_cell.length_a   1.000
_cell.length_b   1.000
_cell.length_c   1.000
_cell.angle_alpha   90.00
_cell.angle_beta   90.00
_cell.angle_gamma   90.00
#
_symmetry.space_group_name_H-M   'P 1'
#
loop_
_entity.id
_entity.type
_entity.pdbx_description
1 polymer ?
#
loop_
_entity_poly.entity_id
_entity_poly.type
_entity_poly.pdbx_seq_one_letter_code
_entity_poly.pdbx_strand_id
1 'polypeptide(L)'
;MEVFNALQFTVGNLNGRLHVLPNIDCDHCVIRARYNPHKPGETIFYQCADIKIKKSDGLTQTPPMSLPPLSQSLDPEYRTVRKKMDVLRHRNRFGPKMDKQYVFGLSYNPFDKAIVNFMNISLTTGYPKYFDGVDLIIIESKLKNDVTKRKSVTRETEKIFGYICAAIGAINSRGNYVGLFHDEKLDDDLAFNFMEISLHGGNTEFYPIKSLKAPINAILPYSNGSFYTFSIAEGSDAGDYAFELGTLIFHPDHKDYDPWYQYTPIVKTQENLYINFQWAEYDPIRHLVYVLMGNENSPDRLQARLYTFSAFNTSIVITNIDVDQFTFTSMHLDKRTGKLYAVSPGLFYSTNVQWHLIEVDPLTGKSESVLQIASFGYFARYYGGSIFNGISPEGILYHVFRLADTDADVIAAIDITKKTVTFSGITNLRSVHNLALVNMP
;
A
#
# COMPACT_ATOMS: atom_id res chain seq x y z
N MET A 1 -24.08 -5.23 21.01
CA MET A 1 -23.88 -4.25 19.94
C MET A 1 -22.54 -4.61 19.33
N GLU A 2 -22.57 -5.53 18.37
CA GLU A 2 -21.36 -6.13 17.79
C GLU A 2 -20.77 -5.17 16.77
N VAL A 3 -19.54 -4.74 17.03
CA VAL A 3 -18.75 -3.91 16.12
C VAL A 3 -18.27 -4.83 15.01
N PHE A 4 -18.85 -4.69 13.82
CA PHE A 4 -18.33 -5.30 12.60
C PHE A 4 -16.95 -4.69 12.31
N ASN A 5 -15.89 -5.46 12.54
CA ASN A 5 -14.56 -5.12 12.07
C ASN A 5 -14.59 -5.10 10.53
N ALA A 6 -14.41 -3.91 9.95
CA ALA A 6 -14.24 -3.77 8.52
C ALA A 6 -12.99 -4.56 8.09
N LEU A 7 -13.22 -5.65 7.37
CA LEU A 7 -12.24 -6.23 6.46
C LEU A 7 -11.83 -5.11 5.49
N GLN A 8 -10.59 -4.64 5.61
CA GLN A 8 -9.97 -3.83 4.58
C GLN A 8 -9.69 -4.77 3.41
N PHE A 9 -10.66 -4.87 2.50
CA PHE A 9 -10.46 -5.53 1.22
C PHE A 9 -9.45 -4.71 0.43
N THR A 10 -8.30 -5.30 0.10
CA THR A 10 -7.53 -4.87 -1.06
C THR A 10 -8.48 -4.94 -2.24
N VAL A 11 -8.67 -3.84 -2.96
CA VAL A 11 -9.57 -3.76 -4.12
C VAL A 11 -8.98 -4.61 -5.25
N GLY A 12 -9.20 -5.91 -5.17
CA GLY A 12 -9.26 -6.80 -6.32
C GLY A 12 -10.72 -6.87 -6.75
N ASN A 13 -11.03 -6.23 -7.87
CA ASN A 13 -12.25 -6.43 -8.67
C ASN A 13 -13.58 -6.59 -7.90
N LEU A 14 -13.91 -5.65 -7.02
CA LEU A 14 -15.31 -5.41 -6.71
C LEU A 14 -15.91 -4.55 -7.83
N ASN A 15 -16.37 -5.23 -8.89
CA ASN A 15 -17.25 -4.68 -9.92
C ASN A 15 -18.64 -4.35 -9.32
N GLY A 16 -18.67 -3.42 -8.38
CA GLY A 16 -19.88 -2.86 -7.83
C GLY A 16 -20.09 -1.47 -8.41
N ARG A 17 -21.08 -1.29 -9.29
CA ARG A 17 -21.66 0.05 -9.49
C ARG A 17 -22.07 0.55 -8.12
N LEU A 18 -21.40 1.60 -7.62
CA LEU A 18 -21.79 2.27 -6.40
C LEU A 18 -23.17 2.90 -6.65
N HIS A 19 -24.22 2.17 -6.30
CA HIS A 19 -25.56 2.73 -6.29
C HIS A 19 -25.60 3.75 -5.16
N VAL A 20 -25.68 5.03 -5.52
CA VAL A 20 -25.82 6.14 -4.57
C VAL A 20 -26.92 5.78 -3.59
N LEU A 21 -26.59 5.73 -2.28
CA LEU A 21 -27.59 5.47 -1.25
C LEU A 21 -28.69 6.54 -1.36
N PRO A 22 -29.96 6.15 -1.43
CA PRO A 22 -31.04 7.11 -1.58
C PRO A 22 -31.07 8.04 -0.38
N ASN A 23 -31.14 9.35 -0.63
CA ASN A 23 -31.28 10.36 0.43
C ASN A 23 -32.72 10.39 0.96
N ILE A 24 -33.11 9.33 1.65
CA ILE A 24 -34.43 9.12 2.23
C ILE A 24 -34.28 8.80 3.72
N ASP A 25 -35.26 9.20 4.53
CA ASP A 25 -35.38 8.67 5.88
C ASP A 25 -35.88 7.23 5.79
N CYS A 26 -35.14 6.32 6.41
CA CYS A 26 -35.49 4.92 6.49
C CYS A 26 -35.07 4.38 7.85
N ASP A 27 -36.03 4.18 8.74
CA ASP A 27 -35.80 3.64 10.08
C ASP A 27 -35.31 2.18 10.06
N HIS A 28 -35.68 1.43 9.02
CA HIS A 28 -35.29 0.03 8.81
C HIS A 28 -35.18 -0.29 7.32
N CYS A 29 -33.96 -0.23 6.79
CA CYS A 29 -33.63 -0.55 5.40
C CYS A 29 -32.63 -1.70 5.35
N VAL A 30 -32.63 -2.45 4.25
CA VAL A 30 -31.62 -3.47 3.99
C VAL A 30 -30.74 -2.99 2.83
N ILE A 31 -29.43 -2.83 3.07
CA ILE A 31 -28.46 -2.75 1.97
C ILE A 31 -28.20 -4.19 1.52
N ARG A 32 -28.44 -4.44 0.23
CA ARG A 32 -28.10 -5.70 -0.42
C ARG A 32 -26.92 -5.48 -1.36
N ALA A 33 -25.76 -5.97 -0.99
CA ALA A 33 -24.62 -6.09 -1.90
C ALA A 33 -24.77 -7.39 -2.71
N ARG A 34 -24.67 -7.28 -4.04
CA ARG A 34 -24.64 -8.44 -4.95
C ARG A 34 -23.20 -8.67 -5.37
N TYR A 35 -22.67 -9.86 -5.10
CA TYR A 35 -21.44 -10.30 -5.73
C TYR A 35 -21.74 -10.61 -7.21
N ASN A 36 -20.97 -10.02 -8.11
CA ASN A 36 -21.05 -10.36 -9.53
C ASN A 36 -19.88 -11.31 -9.84
N PRO A 37 -20.16 -12.60 -10.12
CA PRO A 37 -19.15 -13.58 -10.48
C PRO A 37 -18.27 -13.09 -11.61
N HIS A 38 -16.97 -13.31 -11.49
CA HIS A 38 -16.00 -12.99 -12.52
C HIS A 38 -15.27 -14.24 -13.02
N LYS A 39 -15.55 -15.42 -12.43
CA LYS A 39 -15.03 -16.72 -12.89
C LYS A 39 -16.13 -17.72 -13.23
N PRO A 40 -15.88 -18.65 -14.18
CA PRO A 40 -16.78 -19.78 -14.42
C PRO A 40 -16.97 -20.62 -13.15
N GLY A 41 -18.22 -20.94 -12.81
CA GLY A 41 -18.56 -21.80 -11.66
C GLY A 41 -18.77 -21.05 -10.34
N GLU A 42 -18.41 -19.77 -10.25
CA GLU A 42 -18.80 -18.93 -9.12
C GLU A 42 -20.32 -18.69 -9.10
N THR A 43 -20.93 -18.76 -7.92
CA THR A 43 -22.36 -18.48 -7.76
C THR A 43 -22.59 -17.04 -7.34
N ILE A 44 -23.66 -16.43 -7.85
CA ILE A 44 -24.11 -15.12 -7.37
C ILE A 44 -24.57 -15.30 -5.93
N PHE A 45 -23.92 -14.62 -4.99
CA PHE A 45 -24.39 -14.52 -3.61
C PHE A 45 -24.67 -13.07 -3.22
N TYR A 46 -25.45 -12.93 -2.15
CA TYR A 46 -25.90 -11.64 -1.66
C TYR A 46 -25.52 -11.48 -0.20
N GLN A 47 -24.96 -10.32 0.14
CA GLN A 47 -24.77 -9.92 1.53
C GLN A 47 -25.78 -8.82 1.86
N CYS A 48 -26.48 -8.98 2.97
CA CYS A 48 -27.50 -8.06 3.43
C CYS A 48 -27.05 -7.44 4.76
N ALA A 49 -27.26 -6.14 4.93
CA ALA A 49 -27.08 -5.45 6.20
C ALA A 49 -28.33 -4.62 6.51
N ASP A 50 -28.86 -4.79 7.73
CA ASP A 50 -29.90 -3.91 8.26
C ASP A 50 -29.28 -2.58 8.66
N ILE A 51 -29.85 -1.49 8.17
CA ILE A 51 -29.37 -0.14 8.38
C ILE A 51 -30.53 0.82 8.65
N LYS A 52 -30.19 1.96 9.26
CA LYS A 52 -31.07 3.13 9.36
C LYS A 52 -30.45 4.26 8.53
N ILE A 53 -31.18 4.74 7.53
CA ILE A 53 -30.81 5.91 6.74
C ILE A 53 -31.50 7.12 7.36
N LYS A 54 -30.76 8.17 7.66
CA LYS A 54 -31.34 9.48 7.97
C LYS A 54 -31.14 10.37 6.76
N LYS A 55 -32.20 11.04 6.34
CA LYS A 55 -32.17 12.02 5.26
C LYS A 55 -31.22 13.15 5.66
N SER A 56 -30.34 13.53 4.75
CA SER A 56 -29.54 14.74 4.92
C SER A 56 -30.44 15.96 4.65
N ASP A 57 -30.78 16.67 5.73
CA ASP A 57 -31.49 17.95 5.66
C ASP A 57 -30.56 19.02 5.09
N GLY A 58 -30.51 19.07 3.75
CA GLY A 58 -29.74 20.06 3.01
C GLY A 58 -28.24 19.78 2.99
N LEU A 59 -27.65 19.92 1.81
CA LEU A 59 -26.24 20.26 1.65
C LEU A 59 -26.02 21.67 2.23
N THR A 60 -26.17 21.84 3.55
CA THR A 60 -25.40 22.85 4.24
C THR A 60 -23.98 22.40 4.00
N GLN A 61 -23.25 23.14 3.15
CA GLN A 61 -21.84 22.93 2.90
C GLN A 61 -21.22 22.52 4.22
N THR A 62 -20.81 21.25 4.32
CA THR A 62 -20.04 20.80 5.46
C THR A 62 -18.93 21.84 5.55
N PRO A 63 -18.82 22.64 6.64
CA PRO A 63 -17.72 23.57 6.76
C PRO A 63 -16.48 22.75 6.47
N PRO A 64 -15.58 23.22 5.58
CA PRO A 64 -14.43 22.43 5.12
C PRO A 64 -13.84 21.82 6.37
N MET A 65 -13.83 20.49 6.43
CA MET A 65 -13.52 19.74 7.63
C MET A 65 -12.16 20.23 8.10
N SER A 66 -12.16 21.20 9.02
CA SER A 66 -10.94 21.75 9.56
C SER A 66 -10.42 20.60 10.38
N LEU A 67 -9.39 19.93 9.86
CA LEU A 67 -8.63 18.93 10.59
C LEU A 67 -8.51 19.46 12.02
N PRO A 68 -9.09 18.78 13.03
CA PRO A 68 -9.00 19.28 14.38
C PRO A 68 -7.51 19.45 14.68
N PRO A 69 -7.08 20.56 15.30
CA PRO A 69 -5.68 20.72 15.64
C PRO A 69 -5.26 19.49 16.44
N LEU A 70 -4.22 18.79 15.94
CA LEU A 70 -3.64 17.54 16.43
C LEU A 70 -3.33 17.52 17.95
N SER A 71 -3.51 18.63 18.65
CA SER A 71 -3.29 18.80 20.08
C SER A 71 -4.53 18.60 20.97
N GLN A 72 -5.77 18.55 20.43
CA GLN A 72 -6.99 18.50 21.27
C GLN A 72 -7.74 17.16 21.29
N SER A 73 -7.41 16.19 20.44
CA SER A 73 -8.03 14.84 20.45
C SER A 73 -7.28 13.83 21.34
N LEU A 74 -6.81 14.26 22.52
CA LEU A 74 -6.34 13.31 23.54
C LEU A 74 -7.55 12.70 24.24
N ASP A 75 -8.21 11.79 23.52
CA ASP A 75 -9.23 10.88 24.01
C ASP A 75 -8.75 10.23 25.34
N PRO A 76 -9.60 10.09 26.38
CA PRO A 76 -9.31 9.28 27.56
C PRO A 76 -8.70 7.90 27.24
N GLU A 77 -9.09 7.25 26.14
CA GLU A 77 -8.47 6.00 25.67
C GLU A 77 -6.99 6.17 25.32
N TYR A 78 -6.63 7.31 24.70
CA TYR A 78 -5.26 7.68 24.37
C TYR A 78 -4.38 7.86 25.62
N ARG A 79 -4.95 8.22 26.78
CA ARG A 79 -4.22 8.29 28.07
C ARG A 79 -3.88 6.89 28.61
N THR A 80 -4.79 5.94 28.46
CA THR A 80 -4.59 4.54 28.86
C THR A 80 -3.56 3.87 27.95
N VAL A 81 -3.62 4.16 26.65
CA VAL A 81 -2.65 3.72 25.64
C VAL A 81 -1.28 4.34 25.90
N ARG A 82 -1.21 5.64 26.24
CA ARG A 82 0.04 6.29 26.64
C ARG A 82 0.67 5.62 27.87
N LYS A 83 -0.13 5.21 28.87
CA LYS A 83 0.39 4.43 30.02
C LYS A 83 0.89 3.04 29.63
N LYS A 84 0.21 2.31 28.73
CA LYS A 84 0.71 1.03 28.17
C LYS A 84 1.98 1.23 27.35
N MET A 85 2.08 2.33 26.60
CA MET A 85 3.25 2.68 25.78
C MET A 85 4.41 3.24 26.60
N ASP A 86 4.16 3.85 27.76
CA ASP A 86 5.22 4.28 28.67
C ASP A 86 6.05 3.06 29.12
N VAL A 87 5.45 1.87 29.24
CA VAL A 87 6.16 0.59 29.47
C VAL A 87 7.11 0.25 28.32
N LEU A 88 6.73 0.53 27.07
CA LEU A 88 7.58 0.32 25.89
C LEU A 88 8.63 1.44 25.69
N ARG A 89 8.38 2.64 26.22
CA ARG A 89 9.24 3.83 26.06
C ARG A 89 10.40 3.93 27.04
N HIS A 90 10.56 3.01 27.98
CA HIS A 90 11.61 3.07 29.02
C HIS A 90 13.06 2.84 28.52
N ARG A 91 13.37 3.04 27.22
CA ARG A 91 14.75 2.91 26.71
C ARG A 91 15.36 4.08 25.95
N ASN A 92 14.63 5.10 25.48
CA ASN A 92 15.24 6.19 24.70
C ASN A 92 14.75 7.58 25.10
N ARG A 93 15.40 8.19 26.09
CA ARG A 93 15.37 9.65 26.32
C ARG A 93 16.52 10.31 25.56
N PHE A 94 16.37 10.48 24.25
CA PHE A 94 17.21 11.40 23.49
C PHE A 94 16.29 12.40 22.77
N GLY A 95 16.60 13.70 22.89
CA GLY A 95 15.86 14.78 22.21
C GLY A 95 15.81 14.56 20.69
N PRO A 96 14.95 15.31 19.96
CA PRO A 96 14.72 15.06 18.54
C PRO A 96 15.99 15.41 17.75
N LYS A 97 16.86 14.42 17.55
CA LYS A 97 17.79 14.44 16.42
C LYS A 97 16.92 14.34 15.17
N MET A 98 17.19 15.17 14.17
CA MET A 98 16.58 14.97 12.85
C MET A 98 16.86 13.54 12.42
N ASP A 99 15.82 12.84 12.00
CA ASP A 99 15.99 11.49 11.48
C ASP A 99 16.82 11.57 10.20
N LYS A 100 17.77 10.65 10.05
CA LYS A 100 18.53 10.48 8.79
C LYS A 100 17.70 9.77 7.71
N GLN A 101 16.64 9.09 8.13
CA GLN A 101 15.76 8.27 7.32
C GLN A 101 14.32 8.68 7.61
N TYR A 102 13.51 8.74 6.55
CA TYR A 102 12.09 9.02 6.67
C TYR A 102 11.32 7.96 5.90
N VAL A 103 10.09 7.74 6.35
CA VAL A 103 9.09 7.02 5.55
C VAL A 103 8.28 8.05 4.80
N PHE A 104 8.14 7.88 3.50
CA PHE A 104 7.34 8.74 2.65
C PHE A 104 6.06 8.02 2.24
N GLY A 105 4.99 8.76 1.99
CA GLY A 105 3.73 8.17 1.52
C GLY A 105 2.77 9.21 0.96
N LEU A 106 1.69 8.71 0.37
CA LEU A 106 0.61 9.53 -0.21
C LEU A 106 -0.58 9.53 0.74
N SER A 107 -0.91 10.69 1.28
CA SER A 107 -2.07 10.90 2.12
C SER A 107 -3.27 11.32 1.30
N TYR A 108 -4.29 10.46 1.25
CA TYR A 108 -5.54 10.76 0.57
C TYR A 108 -6.70 9.97 1.18
N ASN A 109 -7.90 10.52 1.02
CA ASN A 109 -9.14 9.85 1.36
C ASN A 109 -9.67 9.11 0.12
N PRO A 110 -9.87 7.78 0.15
CA PRO A 110 -10.37 7.05 -1.02
C PRO A 110 -11.79 7.50 -1.45
N PHE A 111 -12.54 8.13 -0.55
CA PHE A 111 -13.88 8.67 -0.81
C PHE A 111 -13.89 10.17 -1.15
N ASP A 112 -12.78 10.87 -0.89
CA ASP A 112 -12.59 12.27 -1.24
C ASP A 112 -11.25 12.40 -1.98
N LYS A 113 -11.33 12.06 -3.28
CA LYS A 113 -10.20 12.02 -4.18
C LYS A 113 -9.72 13.42 -4.60
N ALA A 114 -10.27 14.51 -4.06
CA ALA A 114 -9.93 15.87 -4.52
C ALA A 114 -8.52 16.33 -4.10
N ILE A 115 -7.95 15.74 -3.03
CA ILE A 115 -6.68 16.18 -2.46
C ILE A 115 -5.80 14.97 -2.13
N VAL A 116 -4.65 14.89 -2.80
CA VAL A 116 -3.58 13.96 -2.46
C VAL A 116 -2.42 14.79 -1.92
N ASN A 117 -1.91 14.43 -0.75
CA ASN A 117 -0.74 15.09 -0.17
C ASN A 117 0.42 14.11 -0.12
N PHE A 118 1.61 14.53 -0.54
CA PHE A 118 2.80 13.76 -0.30
C PHE A 118 3.37 14.10 1.09
N MET A 119 3.68 13.09 1.89
CA MET A 119 4.07 13.26 3.30
C MET A 119 5.38 12.55 3.59
N ASN A 120 6.15 13.11 4.51
CA ASN A 120 7.25 12.41 5.18
C ASN A 120 6.91 12.18 6.65
N ILE A 121 7.35 11.05 7.18
CA ILE A 121 7.03 10.60 8.53
C ILE A 121 8.34 10.29 9.24
N SER A 122 8.52 10.96 10.38
CA SER A 122 9.67 10.74 11.26
C SER A 122 9.63 9.33 11.86
N LEU A 123 10.70 8.58 11.68
CA LEU A 123 10.88 7.24 12.25
C LEU A 123 11.02 7.27 13.78
N THR A 124 11.55 8.36 14.36
CA THR A 124 11.68 8.48 15.81
C THR A 124 10.40 9.00 16.46
N THR A 125 9.81 10.06 15.90
CA THR A 125 8.67 10.74 16.55
C THR A 125 7.32 10.26 16.05
N GLY A 126 7.26 9.58 14.90
CA GLY A 126 6.02 9.25 14.21
C GLY A 126 5.33 10.45 13.57
N TYR A 127 5.84 11.68 13.74
CA TYR A 127 5.17 12.89 13.29
C TYR A 127 5.13 12.94 11.74
N PRO A 128 3.93 13.00 11.14
CA PRO A 128 3.78 13.18 9.71
C PRO A 128 3.87 14.68 9.39
N LYS A 129 4.67 15.05 8.40
CA LYS A 129 4.75 16.41 7.87
C LYS A 129 4.47 16.38 6.37
N TYR A 130 3.74 17.39 5.89
CA TYR A 130 3.58 17.61 4.46
C TYR A 130 4.95 17.86 3.83
N PHE A 131 5.18 17.22 2.69
CA PHE A 131 6.37 17.44 1.91
C PHE A 131 6.20 18.73 1.10
N ASP A 132 6.85 19.78 1.57
CA ASP A 132 6.75 21.12 0.98
C ASP A 132 7.13 21.07 -0.53
N GLY A 133 6.32 21.71 -1.38
CA GLY A 133 6.57 21.81 -2.83
C GLY A 133 5.88 20.77 -3.71
N VAL A 134 5.13 19.83 -3.14
CA VAL A 134 4.33 18.84 -3.89
C VAL A 134 2.84 19.03 -3.58
N ASP A 135 2.17 19.84 -4.40
CA ASP A 135 0.71 19.98 -4.36
C ASP A 135 0.09 19.12 -5.47
N LEU A 136 -0.36 17.91 -5.13
CA LEU A 136 -1.14 17.06 -6.05
C LEU A 136 -2.63 17.43 -5.91
N ILE A 137 -3.03 18.51 -6.57
CA ILE A 137 -4.43 18.97 -6.57
C ILE A 137 -5.18 18.28 -7.71
N ILE A 138 -6.22 17.51 -7.34
CA ILE A 138 -7.16 16.93 -8.29
C ILE A 138 -8.33 17.91 -8.42
N ILE A 139 -8.35 18.70 -9.50
CA ILE A 139 -9.49 19.56 -9.79
C ILE A 139 -10.48 18.74 -10.61
N GLU A 140 -11.58 18.33 -9.97
CA GLU A 140 -12.73 17.84 -10.73
C GLU A 140 -13.16 18.91 -11.74
N SER A 141 -13.15 18.55 -13.02
CA SER A 141 -13.54 19.40 -14.15
C SER A 141 -14.97 19.98 -14.08
N LYS A 142 -15.76 19.62 -13.04
CA LYS A 142 -17.08 20.18 -12.73
C LYS A 142 -17.09 21.46 -11.89
N LEU A 143 -15.97 21.90 -11.32
CA LEU A 143 -15.87 23.18 -10.59
C LEU A 143 -15.64 24.42 -11.47
N LYS A 144 -15.81 24.30 -12.80
CA LYS A 144 -15.69 25.42 -13.75
C LYS A 144 -16.62 26.62 -13.48
N ASN A 145 -17.62 26.48 -12.60
CA ASN A 145 -18.55 27.57 -12.31
C ASN A 145 -18.28 28.36 -11.03
N ASP A 146 -17.25 28.02 -10.22
CA ASP A 146 -16.98 28.74 -8.95
C ASP A 146 -15.57 29.36 -8.85
N VAL A 147 -14.88 29.50 -10.00
CA VAL A 147 -13.51 30.05 -10.09
C VAL A 147 -13.45 31.58 -9.94
N THR A 148 -14.59 32.27 -9.79
CA THR A 148 -14.60 33.73 -9.60
C THR A 148 -14.10 34.23 -8.23
N LYS A 149 -13.77 33.35 -7.26
CA LYS A 149 -13.40 33.80 -5.89
C LYS A 149 -11.99 33.46 -5.39
N ARG A 150 -11.17 32.68 -6.09
CA ARG A 150 -9.75 32.49 -5.68
C ARG A 150 -8.82 33.37 -6.52
N LYS A 151 -8.64 34.60 -6.04
CA LYS A 151 -7.55 35.48 -6.51
C LYS A 151 -6.20 34.87 -6.10
N SER A 152 -5.27 34.91 -7.06
CA SER A 152 -3.82 34.72 -6.95
C SER A 152 -3.28 33.34 -6.55
N VAL A 153 -3.44 32.36 -7.45
CA VAL A 153 -2.38 31.37 -7.68
C VAL A 153 -1.75 31.71 -9.04
N THR A 154 -0.46 31.97 -9.06
CA THR A 154 0.33 32.40 -10.22
C THR A 154 0.47 31.29 -11.26
N ARG A 155 -0.52 31.21 -12.15
CA ARG A 155 -0.54 30.95 -13.60
C ARG A 155 0.56 30.18 -14.38
N GLU A 156 1.46 29.41 -13.80
CA GLU A 156 2.40 28.56 -14.58
C GLU A 156 2.34 27.03 -14.31
N THR A 157 1.46 26.56 -13.43
CA THR A 157 1.29 25.12 -13.12
C THR A 157 -0.15 24.63 -13.17
N GLU A 158 -1.02 25.23 -13.99
CA GLU A 158 -2.35 24.66 -14.30
C GLU A 158 -2.25 23.55 -15.36
N LYS A 159 -1.50 22.48 -15.05
CA LYS A 159 -1.79 21.17 -15.65
C LYS A 159 -2.73 20.46 -14.69
N ILE A 160 -4.00 20.79 -14.89
CA ILE A 160 -5.14 20.26 -14.16
C ILE A 160 -5.41 18.87 -14.69
N PHE A 161 -5.35 17.88 -13.81
CA PHE A 161 -5.75 16.53 -14.15
C PHE A 161 -6.57 15.95 -12.99
N GLY A 162 -7.75 15.41 -13.28
CA GLY A 162 -8.44 14.56 -12.34
C GLY A 162 -7.74 13.20 -12.27
N TYR A 163 -6.92 13.00 -11.25
CA TYR A 163 -6.19 11.75 -11.08
C TYR A 163 -6.85 10.84 -10.06
N ILE A 164 -6.73 9.54 -10.30
CA ILE A 164 -7.04 8.53 -9.30
C ILE A 164 -5.76 7.75 -9.06
N CYS A 165 -5.20 7.88 -7.87
CA CYS A 165 -3.95 7.21 -7.52
C CYS A 165 -4.24 5.72 -7.28
N ALA A 166 -3.91 4.87 -8.26
CA ALA A 166 -3.75 3.45 -8.00
C ALA A 166 -2.45 3.21 -7.25
N ALA A 167 -2.53 2.34 -6.26
CA ALA A 167 -1.59 2.24 -5.16
C ALA A 167 -0.30 1.47 -5.52
N ILE A 168 0.44 1.92 -6.53
CA ILE A 168 1.73 1.32 -6.91
C ILE A 168 2.81 2.38 -6.82
N GLY A 169 3.74 2.19 -5.90
CA GLY A 169 4.86 3.09 -5.72
C GLY A 169 6.17 2.36 -5.48
N ALA A 170 7.27 3.03 -5.77
CA ALA A 170 8.62 2.56 -5.44
C ALA A 170 9.56 3.75 -5.25
N ILE A 171 10.78 3.48 -4.79
CA ILE A 171 11.87 4.45 -4.76
C ILE A 171 12.87 4.08 -5.84
N ASN A 172 13.14 4.99 -6.76
CA ASN A 172 14.11 4.74 -7.82
C ASN A 172 15.56 4.89 -7.32
N SER A 173 16.54 4.54 -8.15
CA SER A 173 17.96 4.64 -7.78
C SER A 173 18.46 6.07 -7.54
N ARG A 174 17.70 7.09 -7.96
CA ARG A 174 17.99 8.51 -7.68
C ARG A 174 17.45 8.96 -6.32
N GLY A 175 16.79 8.07 -5.58
CA GLY A 175 16.12 8.42 -4.33
C GLY A 175 14.82 9.20 -4.55
N ASN A 176 14.25 9.18 -5.75
CA ASN A 176 12.95 9.80 -6.02
C ASN A 176 11.82 8.79 -5.78
N TYR A 177 10.68 9.28 -5.31
CA TYR A 177 9.46 8.48 -5.27
C TYR A 177 8.89 8.38 -6.68
N VAL A 178 8.50 7.17 -7.09
CA VAL A 178 7.81 6.96 -8.36
C VAL A 178 6.51 6.22 -8.12
N GLY A 179 5.51 6.45 -8.97
CA GLY A 179 4.24 5.73 -8.89
C GLY A 179 3.46 5.74 -10.18
N LEU A 180 2.50 4.81 -10.29
CA LEU A 180 1.56 4.74 -11.40
C LEU A 180 0.21 5.33 -10.99
N PHE A 181 -0.51 5.96 -11.91
CA PHE A 181 -1.83 6.52 -11.64
C PHE A 181 -2.74 6.51 -12.87
N HIS A 182 -4.04 6.55 -12.61
CA HIS A 182 -5.07 6.62 -13.65
C HIS A 182 -5.33 8.08 -14.02
N ASP A 183 -5.52 8.33 -15.32
CA ASP A 183 -6.17 9.54 -15.82
C ASP A 183 -7.67 9.51 -15.46
N GLU A 184 -8.44 10.58 -15.74
CA GLU A 184 -9.88 10.79 -15.40
C GLU A 184 -10.87 9.69 -15.84
N LYS A 185 -10.39 8.57 -16.39
CA LYS A 185 -11.20 7.41 -16.75
C LYS A 185 -11.59 6.58 -15.52
N LEU A 186 -12.41 5.54 -15.74
CA LEU A 186 -12.89 4.64 -14.68
C LEU A 186 -11.71 4.03 -13.91
N ASP A 187 -11.89 3.79 -12.60
CA ASP A 187 -10.91 3.13 -11.72
C ASP A 187 -10.42 1.77 -12.28
N ASP A 188 -11.19 1.17 -13.18
CA ASP A 188 -10.94 -0.13 -13.79
C ASP A 188 -10.04 -0.09 -15.05
N ASP A 189 -9.74 1.10 -15.60
CA ASP A 189 -8.86 1.23 -16.77
C ASP A 189 -7.38 1.03 -16.41
N LEU A 190 -6.49 0.81 -17.38
CA LEU A 190 -5.06 0.73 -17.09
C LEU A 190 -4.49 2.09 -16.58
N ALA A 191 -3.59 2.03 -15.61
CA ALA A 191 -2.85 3.18 -15.11
C ALA A 191 -1.78 3.64 -16.11
N PHE A 192 -2.19 4.37 -17.15
CA PHE A 192 -1.34 4.81 -18.26
C PHE A 192 -0.42 6.00 -17.93
N ASN A 193 -0.22 6.34 -16.67
CA ASN A 193 0.66 7.45 -16.33
C ASN A 193 1.62 7.09 -15.21
N PHE A 194 2.83 7.62 -15.35
CA PHE A 194 3.93 7.50 -14.41
C PHE A 194 4.22 8.86 -13.78
N MET A 195 4.33 8.90 -12.46
CA MET A 195 4.70 10.07 -11.67
C MET A 195 6.08 9.85 -11.08
N GLU A 196 6.89 10.89 -11.10
CA GLU A 196 8.14 10.95 -10.33
C GLU A 196 8.16 12.20 -9.46
N ILE A 197 8.40 12.02 -8.16
CA ILE A 197 8.52 13.10 -7.17
C ILE A 197 9.96 13.13 -6.68
N SER A 198 10.64 14.25 -6.93
CA SER A 198 11.99 14.49 -6.41
C SER A 198 11.96 14.77 -4.92
N LEU A 199 12.62 13.91 -4.13
CA LEU A 199 12.70 14.06 -2.67
C LEU A 199 13.76 15.09 -2.23
N HIS A 200 14.53 15.64 -3.15
CA HIS A 200 15.49 16.70 -2.88
C HIS A 200 14.94 18.11 -3.17
N GLY A 201 14.04 18.23 -4.14
CA GLY A 201 13.55 19.54 -4.61
C GLY A 201 12.04 19.71 -4.63
N GLY A 202 11.24 18.68 -4.36
CA GLY A 202 9.78 18.74 -4.47
C GLY A 202 9.25 18.77 -5.90
N ASN A 203 10.13 18.80 -6.90
CA ASN A 203 9.71 18.78 -8.31
C ASN A 203 8.97 17.48 -8.61
N THR A 204 7.80 17.61 -9.24
CA THR A 204 6.99 16.48 -9.68
C THR A 204 6.94 16.47 -11.20
N GLU A 205 7.22 15.32 -11.80
CA GLU A 205 7.17 15.10 -13.23
C GLU A 205 6.17 13.99 -13.57
N PHE A 206 5.48 14.14 -14.70
CA PHE A 206 4.44 13.23 -15.14
C PHE A 206 4.72 12.77 -16.56
N TYR A 207 4.57 11.47 -16.79
CA TYR A 207 4.87 10.85 -18.06
C TYR A 207 3.77 9.87 -18.47
N PRO A 208 3.14 10.04 -19.65
CA PRO A 208 2.21 9.06 -20.16
C PRO A 208 2.95 7.81 -20.63
N ILE A 209 2.34 6.64 -20.42
CA ILE A 209 2.78 5.33 -20.89
C ILE A 209 1.78 4.88 -21.95
N LYS A 210 2.15 4.92 -23.24
CA LYS A 210 1.18 4.61 -24.32
C LYS A 210 1.04 3.12 -24.63
N SER A 211 1.97 2.29 -24.16
CA SER A 211 2.10 0.89 -24.61
C SER A 211 1.77 -0.17 -23.56
N LEU A 212 1.05 0.18 -22.49
CA LEU A 212 0.63 -0.82 -21.50
C LEU A 212 -0.34 -1.82 -22.12
N LYS A 213 -0.01 -3.11 -22.00
CA LYS A 213 -0.83 -4.22 -22.49
C LYS A 213 -1.64 -4.90 -21.39
N ALA A 214 -1.24 -4.74 -20.14
CA ALA A 214 -1.85 -5.35 -18.97
C ALA A 214 -1.73 -4.42 -17.76
N PRO A 215 -2.57 -4.59 -16.72
CA PRO A 215 -2.43 -3.88 -15.46
C PRO A 215 -1.10 -4.21 -14.80
N ILE A 216 -0.33 -3.19 -14.46
CA ILE A 216 0.86 -3.38 -13.61
C ILE A 216 0.35 -3.51 -12.17
N ASN A 217 0.85 -4.50 -11.44
CA ASN A 217 0.56 -4.72 -10.02
C ASN A 217 1.75 -4.32 -9.13
N ALA A 218 2.98 -4.34 -9.65
CA ALA A 218 4.18 -3.90 -8.94
C ALA A 218 5.21 -3.30 -9.89
N ILE A 219 5.95 -2.29 -9.41
CA ILE A 219 7.15 -1.74 -10.04
C ILE A 219 8.34 -1.92 -9.10
N LEU A 220 9.43 -2.47 -9.61
CA LEU A 220 10.62 -2.81 -8.82
C LEU A 220 11.85 -2.14 -9.46
N PRO A 221 12.55 -1.24 -8.75
CA PRO A 221 13.71 -0.54 -9.31
C PRO A 221 14.86 -1.53 -9.54
N TYR A 222 15.45 -1.54 -10.75
CA TYR A 222 16.64 -2.37 -11.02
C TYR A 222 17.83 -1.59 -11.57
N SER A 223 17.61 -0.52 -12.31
CA SER A 223 18.67 0.36 -12.79
C SER A 223 18.19 1.81 -12.86
N ASN A 224 19.09 2.72 -13.26
CA ASN A 224 18.75 4.13 -13.32
C ASN A 224 17.63 4.39 -14.33
N GLY A 225 16.47 4.79 -13.81
CA GLY A 225 15.27 5.03 -14.60
C GLY A 225 14.62 3.77 -15.17
N SER A 226 14.98 2.56 -14.74
CA SER A 226 14.33 1.34 -15.24
C SER A 226 13.82 0.44 -14.13
N PHE A 227 12.67 -0.18 -14.39
CA PHE A 227 11.91 -0.98 -13.43
C PHE A 227 11.56 -2.33 -14.03
N TYR A 228 11.57 -3.38 -13.20
CA TYR A 228 10.80 -4.57 -13.50
C TYR A 228 9.35 -4.29 -13.17
N THR A 229 8.44 -4.80 -13.99
CA THR A 229 7.00 -4.73 -13.74
C THR A 229 6.44 -6.13 -13.58
N PHE A 230 5.62 -6.34 -12.56
CA PHE A 230 4.81 -7.54 -12.45
C PHE A 230 3.37 -7.19 -12.85
N SER A 231 2.75 -7.99 -13.71
CA SER A 231 1.38 -7.81 -14.17
C SER A 231 0.61 -9.13 -14.08
N ILE A 232 -0.66 -9.04 -13.73
CA ILE A 232 -1.63 -10.14 -13.79
C ILE A 232 -2.57 -9.84 -14.94
N ALA A 233 -2.45 -10.60 -16.02
CA ALA A 233 -3.28 -10.49 -17.21
C ALA A 233 -4.31 -11.63 -17.26
N GLU A 234 -5.42 -11.42 -17.96
CA GLU A 234 -6.35 -12.51 -18.25
C GLU A 234 -5.69 -13.56 -19.17
N GLY A 235 -5.93 -14.83 -18.87
CA GLY A 235 -5.45 -15.96 -19.66
C GLY A 235 -6.27 -16.19 -20.92
N SER A 236 -5.96 -17.28 -21.63
CA SER A 236 -6.74 -17.74 -22.79
C SER A 236 -8.15 -18.19 -22.42
N ASP A 237 -8.28 -18.74 -21.21
CA ASP A 237 -9.49 -19.35 -20.69
C ASP A 237 -10.06 -18.51 -19.55
N ALA A 238 -11.39 -18.44 -19.46
CA ALA A 238 -12.05 -17.64 -18.44
C ALA A 238 -11.73 -18.16 -17.04
N GLY A 239 -11.27 -17.27 -16.16
CA GLY A 239 -10.86 -17.60 -14.79
C GLY A 239 -9.40 -18.03 -14.63
N ASP A 240 -8.68 -18.20 -15.74
CA ASP A 240 -7.23 -18.36 -15.75
C ASP A 240 -6.55 -17.01 -15.95
N TYR A 241 -5.39 -16.85 -15.32
CA TYR A 241 -4.59 -15.64 -15.36
C TYR A 241 -3.17 -15.94 -15.80
N ALA A 242 -2.60 -15.02 -16.56
CA ALA A 242 -1.20 -15.02 -16.95
C ALA A 242 -0.40 -14.06 -16.08
N PHE A 243 0.66 -14.55 -15.44
CA PHE A 243 1.62 -13.67 -14.78
C PHE A 243 2.71 -13.25 -15.74
N GLU A 244 2.90 -11.94 -15.87
CA GLU A 244 3.83 -11.35 -16.82
C GLU A 244 4.89 -10.54 -16.07
N LEU A 245 6.15 -10.96 -16.19
CA LEU A 245 7.30 -10.15 -15.81
C LEU A 245 7.79 -9.37 -17.04
N GLY A 246 7.74 -8.05 -16.92
CA GLY A 246 8.15 -7.11 -17.96
C GLY A 246 9.18 -6.10 -17.44
N THR A 247 9.57 -5.18 -18.31
CA THR A 247 10.39 -4.02 -17.94
C THR A 247 9.71 -2.73 -18.37
N LEU A 248 9.89 -1.69 -17.56
CA LEU A 248 9.48 -0.32 -17.83
C LEU A 248 10.75 0.54 -17.80
N ILE A 249 11.12 1.08 -18.95
CA ILE A 249 12.41 1.75 -19.15
C ILE A 249 12.19 3.24 -19.44
N PHE A 250 12.95 4.10 -18.77
CA PHE A 250 13.03 5.53 -19.04
C PHE A 250 14.09 5.84 -20.11
N HIS A 251 13.67 6.44 -21.21
CA HIS A 251 14.56 6.94 -22.27
C HIS A 251 14.33 8.44 -22.51
N PRO A 252 14.98 9.34 -21.74
CA PRO A 252 14.75 10.78 -21.86
C PRO A 252 15.24 11.37 -23.19
N ASP A 253 16.25 10.76 -23.82
CA ASP A 253 16.92 11.32 -25.00
C ASP A 253 16.30 10.91 -26.34
N HIS A 254 15.33 9.99 -26.33
CA HIS A 254 14.80 9.42 -27.57
C HIS A 254 13.55 10.17 -28.04
N LYS A 255 13.73 11.17 -28.91
CA LYS A 255 12.65 12.04 -29.41
C LYS A 255 11.52 11.30 -30.15
N ASP A 256 11.79 10.11 -30.67
CA ASP A 256 10.84 9.32 -31.48
C ASP A 256 10.10 8.23 -30.67
N TYR A 257 10.44 8.02 -29.39
CA TYR A 257 9.75 7.04 -28.54
C TYR A 257 9.14 7.72 -27.33
N ASP A 258 8.11 7.09 -26.77
CA ASP A 258 7.61 7.49 -25.46
C ASP A 258 8.74 7.36 -24.43
N PRO A 259 8.90 8.34 -23.53
CA PRO A 259 9.95 8.31 -22.54
C PRO A 259 9.84 7.07 -21.65
N TRP A 260 8.65 6.47 -21.57
CA TRP A 260 8.40 5.20 -20.92
C TRP A 260 7.74 4.22 -21.88
N TYR A 261 8.36 3.05 -22.03
CA TYR A 261 7.82 1.96 -22.83
C TYR A 261 7.87 0.65 -22.04
N GLN A 262 6.78 -0.12 -22.08
CA GLN A 262 6.71 -1.45 -21.46
C GLN A 262 7.16 -2.53 -22.45
N TYR A 263 8.09 -3.38 -22.04
CA TYR A 263 8.45 -4.60 -22.76
C TYR A 263 7.75 -5.82 -22.14
N THR A 264 7.02 -6.61 -22.94
CA THR A 264 6.22 -7.76 -22.45
C THR A 264 6.38 -9.02 -23.31
N PRO A 265 6.61 -10.23 -22.75
CA PRO A 265 7.34 -10.55 -21.51
C PRO A 265 8.53 -11.51 -21.73
N ILE A 266 9.28 -11.71 -20.64
CA ILE A 266 10.31 -12.75 -20.47
C ILE A 266 9.66 -14.07 -19.98
N VAL A 267 8.52 -14.06 -19.25
CA VAL A 267 7.84 -15.29 -18.75
C VAL A 267 6.32 -15.14 -18.78
N LYS A 268 5.60 -16.21 -19.14
CA LYS A 268 4.16 -16.39 -18.89
C LYS A 268 3.92 -17.70 -18.14
N THR A 269 3.09 -17.68 -17.10
CA THR A 269 2.57 -18.88 -16.42
C THR A 269 1.05 -18.77 -16.35
N GLN A 270 0.34 -19.90 -16.32
CA GLN A 270 -1.10 -19.92 -16.02
C GLN A 270 -1.30 -20.18 -14.52
N GLU A 271 -2.22 -19.44 -13.91
CA GLU A 271 -2.62 -19.58 -12.52
C GLU A 271 -4.10 -19.23 -12.38
N ASN A 272 -4.81 -19.92 -11.48
CA ASN A 272 -6.24 -19.73 -11.28
C ASN A 272 -6.67 -19.67 -9.82
N LEU A 273 -5.79 -20.01 -8.87
CA LEU A 273 -6.07 -19.98 -7.43
C LEU A 273 -5.34 -18.84 -6.73
N TYR A 274 -4.06 -18.63 -7.06
CA TYR A 274 -3.20 -17.69 -6.35
C TYR A 274 -3.09 -16.36 -7.10
N ILE A 275 -4.20 -15.62 -7.20
CA ILE A 275 -4.28 -14.40 -8.00
C ILE A 275 -4.33 -13.11 -7.18
N ASN A 276 -4.36 -13.20 -5.84
CA ASN A 276 -4.34 -12.03 -4.98
C ASN A 276 -2.91 -11.55 -4.79
N PHE A 277 -2.49 -10.54 -5.54
CA PHE A 277 -1.18 -9.92 -5.33
C PHE A 277 -1.04 -9.41 -3.89
N GLN A 278 0.04 -9.80 -3.23
CA GLN A 278 0.34 -9.38 -1.86
C GLN A 278 1.61 -8.52 -1.81
N TRP A 279 2.69 -8.95 -2.46
CA TRP A 279 3.96 -8.24 -2.41
C TRP A 279 4.91 -8.62 -3.55
N ALA A 280 5.89 -7.76 -3.85
CA ALA A 280 7.02 -8.12 -4.69
C ALA A 280 8.33 -7.47 -4.23
N GLU A 281 9.44 -8.17 -4.43
CA GLU A 281 10.81 -7.71 -4.16
C GLU A 281 11.76 -8.12 -5.27
N TYR A 282 12.81 -7.33 -5.50
CA TYR A 282 13.87 -7.64 -6.44
C TYR A 282 15.21 -7.87 -5.73
N ASP A 283 15.84 -9.01 -6.02
CA ASP A 283 17.21 -9.33 -5.66
C ASP A 283 18.16 -8.92 -6.79
N PRO A 284 18.89 -7.79 -6.65
CA PRO A 284 19.82 -7.34 -7.68
C PRO A 284 21.10 -8.20 -7.76
N ILE A 285 21.41 -8.99 -6.74
CA ILE A 285 22.63 -9.81 -6.70
C ILE A 285 22.39 -11.13 -7.45
N ARG A 286 21.25 -11.76 -7.19
CA ARG A 286 20.86 -13.02 -7.85
C ARG A 286 20.04 -12.81 -9.11
N HIS A 287 19.62 -11.58 -9.36
CA HIS A 287 18.71 -11.19 -10.44
C HIS A 287 17.40 -11.98 -10.42
N LEU A 288 16.81 -12.09 -9.23
CA LEU A 288 15.55 -12.77 -8.98
C LEU A 288 14.47 -11.77 -8.59
N VAL A 289 13.27 -11.94 -9.13
CA VAL A 289 12.07 -11.22 -8.71
C VAL A 289 11.20 -12.18 -7.92
N TYR A 290 10.97 -11.85 -6.65
CA TYR A 290 10.08 -12.58 -5.75
C TYR A 290 8.70 -11.93 -5.77
N VAL A 291 7.66 -12.71 -6.05
CA VAL A 291 6.27 -12.26 -6.02
C VAL A 291 5.47 -13.15 -5.08
N LEU A 292 4.88 -12.54 -4.07
CA LEU A 292 3.99 -13.19 -3.12
C LEU A 292 2.54 -13.04 -3.60
N MET A 293 1.89 -14.19 -3.76
CA MET A 293 0.50 -14.27 -4.19
C MET A 293 -0.31 -15.03 -3.15
N GLY A 294 -1.46 -14.47 -2.77
CA GLY A 294 -2.44 -15.12 -1.91
C GLY A 294 -3.44 -15.95 -2.71
N ASN A 295 -3.93 -17.02 -2.08
CA ASN A 295 -5.04 -17.81 -2.58
C ASN A 295 -6.35 -17.02 -2.42
N GLU A 296 -7.09 -16.82 -3.50
CA GLU A 296 -8.38 -16.15 -3.46
C GLU A 296 -9.46 -16.97 -2.74
N ASN A 297 -9.34 -18.30 -2.76
CA ASN A 297 -10.33 -19.24 -2.27
C ASN A 297 -10.11 -19.63 -0.81
N SER A 298 -9.10 -19.03 -0.15
CA SER A 298 -8.82 -19.26 1.27
C SER A 298 -8.53 -17.96 2.03
N PRO A 299 -9.52 -17.04 2.12
CA PRO A 299 -9.37 -15.77 2.80
C PRO A 299 -9.19 -15.91 4.32
N ASP A 300 -9.55 -17.05 4.89
CA ASP A 300 -9.49 -17.36 6.32
C ASP A 300 -8.16 -17.99 6.76
N ARG A 301 -7.47 -18.69 5.86
CA ARG A 301 -6.16 -19.30 6.15
C ARG A 301 -5.01 -18.50 5.58
N LEU A 302 -5.29 -17.57 4.67
CA LEU A 302 -4.30 -16.74 3.99
C LEU A 302 -3.19 -17.59 3.35
N GLN A 303 -3.57 -18.69 2.70
CA GLN A 303 -2.64 -19.50 1.94
C GLN A 303 -1.92 -18.64 0.91
N ALA A 304 -0.60 -18.84 0.77
CA ALA A 304 0.22 -18.05 -0.13
C ALA A 304 1.23 -18.90 -0.90
N ARG A 305 1.64 -18.39 -2.07
CA ARG A 305 2.72 -18.94 -2.90
C ARG A 305 3.72 -17.85 -3.21
N LEU A 306 4.97 -18.25 -3.28
CA LEU A 306 6.06 -17.42 -3.77
C LEU A 306 6.43 -17.85 -5.18
N TYR A 307 6.30 -16.92 -6.12
CA TYR A 307 6.75 -17.05 -7.49
C TYR A 307 8.11 -16.37 -7.59
N THR A 308 9.13 -17.15 -7.90
CA THR A 308 10.50 -16.66 -8.11
C THR A 308 10.80 -16.65 -9.59
N PHE A 309 10.84 -15.45 -10.16
CA PHE A 309 11.19 -15.26 -11.57
C PHE A 309 12.68 -14.96 -11.69
N SER A 310 13.33 -15.60 -12.66
CA SER A 310 14.65 -15.15 -13.11
C SER A 310 14.50 -13.99 -14.08
N ALA A 311 15.20 -12.90 -13.81
CA ALA A 311 15.18 -11.73 -14.68
C ALA A 311 15.88 -11.95 -16.04
N PHE A 312 16.60 -13.08 -16.23
CA PHE A 312 17.39 -13.33 -17.44
C PHE A 312 16.87 -14.44 -18.34
N ASN A 313 16.43 -15.57 -17.78
CA ASN A 313 16.34 -16.83 -18.53
C ASN A 313 14.93 -17.42 -18.59
N THR A 314 13.91 -16.58 -18.47
CA THR A 314 12.51 -16.97 -18.57
C THR A 314 12.02 -18.01 -17.54
N SER A 315 12.86 -18.39 -16.57
CA SER A 315 12.50 -19.44 -15.62
C SER A 315 11.67 -18.92 -14.46
N ILE A 316 10.76 -19.77 -13.99
CA ILE A 316 9.92 -19.55 -12.83
C ILE A 316 10.00 -20.74 -11.90
N VAL A 317 10.17 -20.47 -10.60
CA VAL A 317 10.07 -21.46 -9.52
C VAL A 317 8.90 -21.06 -8.65
N ILE A 318 7.99 -22.01 -8.40
CA ILE A 318 6.79 -21.80 -7.59
C ILE A 318 6.94 -22.57 -6.30
N THR A 319 6.89 -21.87 -5.18
CA THR A 319 7.06 -22.44 -3.84
C THR A 319 5.81 -22.19 -3.00
N ASN A 320 5.22 -23.23 -2.42
CA ASN A 320 4.12 -23.07 -1.46
C ASN A 320 4.70 -22.56 -0.14
N ILE A 321 4.13 -21.50 0.41
CA ILE A 321 4.56 -20.95 1.69
C ILE A 321 3.86 -21.68 2.83
N ASP A 322 4.63 -22.09 3.84
CA ASP A 322 4.12 -22.63 5.09
C ASP A 322 3.51 -21.50 5.92
N VAL A 323 2.17 -21.51 6.01
CA VAL A 323 1.37 -20.58 6.82
C VAL A 323 0.71 -21.24 8.03
N ASP A 324 1.13 -22.45 8.38
CA ASP A 324 0.52 -23.24 9.47
C ASP A 324 0.78 -22.65 10.86
N GLN A 325 1.79 -21.79 10.99
CA GLN A 325 2.12 -21.08 12.23
C GLN A 325 2.06 -19.56 12.06
N PHE A 326 2.38 -19.06 10.86
CA PHE A 326 2.54 -17.64 10.60
C PHE A 326 1.83 -17.23 9.33
N THR A 327 0.88 -16.31 9.46
CA THR A 327 0.24 -15.65 8.32
C THR A 327 0.82 -14.25 8.13
N PHE A 328 0.95 -13.78 6.90
CA PHE A 328 1.52 -12.47 6.58
C PHE A 328 1.11 -12.03 5.17
N THR A 329 1.32 -10.75 4.83
CA THR A 329 0.95 -10.15 3.53
C THR A 329 2.11 -9.47 2.82
N SER A 330 3.30 -9.45 3.40
CA SER A 330 4.50 -8.96 2.71
C SER A 330 5.73 -9.78 3.04
N MET A 331 6.73 -9.70 2.17
CA MET A 331 8.07 -10.26 2.39
C MET A 331 9.11 -9.25 1.96
N HIS A 332 10.12 -9.04 2.79
CA HIS A 332 11.19 -8.09 2.56
C HIS A 332 12.50 -8.83 2.36
N LEU A 333 13.21 -8.51 1.28
CA LEU A 333 14.52 -9.08 1.00
C LEU A 333 15.61 -8.30 1.76
N ASP A 334 16.34 -8.96 2.65
CA ASP A 334 17.60 -8.43 3.15
C ASP A 334 18.67 -8.61 2.07
N LYS A 335 18.89 -7.57 1.27
CA LYS A 335 19.84 -7.55 0.15
C LYS A 335 21.28 -7.94 0.55
N ARG A 336 21.65 -7.84 1.83
CA ARG A 336 22.99 -8.21 2.32
C ARG A 336 23.17 -9.73 2.43
N THR A 337 22.09 -10.44 2.77
CA THR A 337 22.12 -11.88 3.06
C THR A 337 21.39 -12.70 2.00
N GLY A 338 20.43 -12.09 1.29
CA GLY A 338 19.50 -12.77 0.39
C GLY A 338 18.34 -13.47 1.09
N LYS A 339 18.19 -13.27 2.39
CA LYS A 339 17.09 -13.87 3.16
C LYS A 339 15.82 -13.05 3.03
N LEU A 340 14.69 -13.74 3.00
CA LEU A 340 13.36 -13.11 3.02
C LEU A 340 12.85 -13.06 4.46
N TYR A 341 12.36 -11.91 4.86
CA TYR A 341 11.76 -11.69 6.17
C TYR A 341 10.33 -11.18 6.05
N ALA A 342 9.46 -11.60 6.95
CA ALA A 342 8.10 -11.07 7.04
C ALA A 342 7.75 -10.74 8.49
N VAL A 343 6.72 -9.91 8.65
CA VAL A 343 6.14 -9.58 9.95
C VAL A 343 4.78 -10.27 10.03
N SER A 344 4.57 -11.07 11.09
CA SER A 344 3.39 -11.91 11.22
C SER A 344 2.71 -11.74 12.58
N PRO A 345 1.37 -11.60 12.64
CA PRO A 345 0.59 -11.66 13.88
C PRO A 345 0.34 -13.10 14.38
N GLY A 346 1.00 -14.10 13.80
CA GLY A 346 0.71 -15.52 14.01
C GLY A 346 -0.41 -16.00 13.08
N LEU A 347 -1.27 -16.88 13.58
CA LEU A 347 -2.39 -17.44 12.83
C LEU A 347 -3.55 -16.46 12.66
N PHE A 348 -4.12 -16.40 11.45
CA PHE A 348 -5.23 -15.50 11.12
C PHE A 348 -6.46 -15.68 12.02
N TYR A 349 -6.73 -16.89 12.50
CA TYR A 349 -7.89 -17.16 13.36
C TYR A 349 -7.58 -17.11 14.86
N SER A 350 -6.33 -16.89 15.27
CA SER A 350 -5.94 -16.90 16.69
C SER A 350 -6.40 -15.63 17.41
N THR A 351 -7.25 -15.75 18.43
CA THR A 351 -7.69 -14.61 19.26
C THR A 351 -6.53 -13.92 19.99
N ASN A 352 -5.45 -14.66 20.25
CA ASN A 352 -4.27 -14.16 20.92
C ASN A 352 -3.21 -13.83 19.86
N VAL A 353 -3.16 -12.56 19.47
CA VAL A 353 -2.24 -12.05 18.44
C VAL A 353 -0.87 -11.77 19.05
N GLN A 354 0.14 -12.50 18.60
CA GLN A 354 1.54 -12.30 18.95
C GLN A 354 2.29 -11.92 17.68
N TRP A 355 3.10 -10.87 17.74
CA TRP A 355 3.79 -10.39 16.55
C TRP A 355 5.23 -10.91 16.50
N HIS A 356 5.60 -11.48 15.37
CA HIS A 356 6.90 -12.10 15.10
C HIS A 356 7.53 -11.52 13.84
N LEU A 357 8.85 -11.38 13.88
CA LEU A 357 9.67 -11.37 12.68
C LEU A 357 9.93 -12.83 12.32
N ILE A 358 9.61 -13.20 11.09
CA ILE A 358 9.83 -14.55 10.57
C ILE A 358 10.81 -14.50 9.39
N GLU A 359 11.62 -15.54 9.26
CA GLU A 359 12.44 -15.81 8.08
C GLU A 359 11.69 -16.83 7.20
N VAL A 360 11.70 -16.61 5.89
CA VAL A 360 11.05 -17.49 4.90
C VAL A 360 12.12 -18.01 3.95
N ASP A 361 12.22 -19.33 3.84
CA ASP A 361 13.09 -19.95 2.84
C ASP A 361 12.39 -19.94 1.47
N PRO A 362 12.91 -19.24 0.46
CA PRO A 362 12.26 -19.15 -0.85
C PRO A 362 12.23 -20.47 -1.63
N LEU A 363 13.08 -21.44 -1.29
CA LEU A 363 13.16 -22.73 -1.98
C LEU A 363 12.20 -23.76 -1.37
N THR A 364 12.12 -23.81 -0.05
CA THR A 364 11.29 -24.79 0.66
C THR A 364 9.93 -24.25 1.09
N GLY A 365 9.80 -22.92 1.17
CA GLY A 365 8.61 -22.23 1.67
C GLY A 365 8.44 -22.26 3.17
N LYS A 366 9.37 -22.90 3.90
CA LYS A 366 9.32 -23.01 5.35
C LYS A 366 9.47 -21.63 6.00
N SER A 367 8.64 -21.37 7.01
CA SER A 367 8.68 -20.14 7.80
C SER A 367 9.12 -20.42 9.24
N GLU A 368 10.04 -19.60 9.76
CA GLU A 368 10.57 -19.75 11.13
C GLU A 368 10.60 -18.41 11.87
N SER A 369 10.16 -18.39 13.14
CA SER A 369 10.25 -17.17 13.97
C SER A 369 11.70 -16.87 14.35
N VAL A 370 12.16 -15.66 14.02
CA VAL A 370 13.50 -15.16 14.34
C VAL A 370 13.51 -14.35 15.64
N LEU A 371 12.44 -13.56 15.84
CA LEU A 371 12.28 -12.62 16.95
C LEU A 371 10.80 -12.41 17.24
N GLN A 372 10.41 -12.47 18.51
CA GLN A 372 9.12 -11.96 18.94
C GLN A 372 9.18 -10.43 19.05
N ILE A 373 8.42 -9.74 18.20
CA ILE A 373 8.35 -8.27 18.14
C ILE A 373 7.50 -7.73 19.30
N ALA A 374 6.34 -8.34 19.55
CA ALA A 374 5.44 -7.93 20.62
C ALA A 374 4.65 -9.12 21.19
N SER A 375 4.31 -8.99 22.47
CA SER A 375 3.40 -9.91 23.16
C SER A 375 1.93 -9.64 22.83
N PHE A 376 1.03 -10.45 23.38
CA PHE A 376 -0.41 -10.35 23.16
C PHE A 376 -0.97 -8.98 23.57
N GLY A 377 -1.92 -8.47 22.78
CA GLY A 377 -2.76 -7.33 23.13
C GLY A 377 -2.14 -5.94 22.97
N TYR A 378 -0.91 -5.84 22.43
CA TYR A 378 -0.31 -4.53 22.11
C TYR A 378 -0.82 -3.98 20.77
N PHE A 379 -0.94 -4.83 19.77
CA PHE A 379 -1.27 -4.43 18.40
C PHE A 379 -2.45 -5.23 17.86
N ALA A 380 -3.28 -4.58 17.06
CA ALA A 380 -4.40 -5.22 16.36
C ALA A 380 -3.88 -6.21 15.30
N ARG A 381 -4.75 -7.13 14.87
CA ARG A 381 -4.47 -7.99 13.72
C ARG A 381 -4.64 -7.20 12.42
N TYR A 382 -3.57 -6.54 11.99
CA TYR A 382 -3.57 -5.67 10.82
C TYR A 382 -2.59 -6.20 9.77
N TYR A 383 -3.10 -6.75 8.66
CA TYR A 383 -2.29 -7.30 7.57
C TYR A 383 -1.88 -6.24 6.54
N GLY A 384 -1.64 -5.02 7.00
CA GLY A 384 -1.03 -3.96 6.21
C GLY A 384 0.23 -3.46 6.90
N GLY A 385 0.62 -2.22 6.61
CA GLY A 385 1.71 -1.56 7.33
C GLY A 385 3.12 -1.90 6.84
N SER A 386 3.22 -2.76 5.83
CA SER A 386 4.45 -3.01 5.10
C SER A 386 4.95 -1.75 4.40
N ILE A 387 6.26 -1.56 4.38
CA ILE A 387 6.92 -0.38 3.82
C ILE A 387 7.76 -0.84 2.64
N PHE A 388 7.59 -0.23 1.46
CA PHE A 388 8.40 -0.49 0.29
C PHE A 388 9.86 -0.16 0.58
N ASN A 389 10.77 -1.02 0.10
CA ASN A 389 12.19 -0.93 0.43
C ASN A 389 12.43 -0.89 1.96
N GLY A 390 11.56 -1.57 2.73
CA GLY A 390 11.45 -1.43 4.17
C GLY A 390 12.64 -1.94 4.99
N ILE A 391 13.64 -2.59 4.37
CA ILE A 391 14.90 -2.97 5.03
C ILE A 391 15.97 -1.95 4.67
N SER A 392 16.51 -1.27 5.69
CA SER A 392 17.62 -0.33 5.51
C SER A 392 18.93 -1.06 5.16
N PRO A 393 19.94 -0.34 4.61
CA PRO A 393 21.27 -0.90 4.39
C PRO A 393 21.95 -1.46 5.65
N GLU A 394 21.54 -0.98 6.83
CA GLU A 394 22.03 -1.49 8.12
C GLU A 394 21.32 -2.77 8.58
N GLY A 395 20.26 -3.20 7.88
CA GLY A 395 19.47 -4.37 8.26
C GLY A 395 18.36 -4.09 9.24
N ILE A 396 17.81 -2.88 9.24
CA ILE A 396 16.66 -2.51 10.05
C ILE A 396 15.41 -2.62 9.18
N LEU A 397 14.51 -3.54 9.54
CA LEU A 397 13.19 -3.67 8.91
C LEU A 397 12.21 -2.70 9.58
N TYR A 398 11.54 -1.88 8.77
CA TYR A 398 10.51 -0.97 9.22
C TYR A 398 9.11 -1.50 8.89
N HIS A 399 8.20 -1.43 9.85
CA HIS A 399 6.81 -1.88 9.69
C HIS A 399 5.87 -1.05 10.55
N VAL A 400 4.68 -0.75 10.04
CA VAL A 400 3.64 -0.01 10.76
C VAL A 400 2.72 -0.97 11.50
N PHE A 401 2.61 -0.79 12.81
CA PHE A 401 1.67 -1.51 13.65
C PHE A 401 0.51 -0.62 14.04
N ARG A 402 -0.71 -1.17 14.00
CA ARG A 402 -1.89 -0.53 14.58
C ARG A 402 -2.03 -0.91 16.03
N LEU A 403 -2.14 0.07 16.92
CA LEU A 403 -2.35 -0.16 18.34
C LEU A 403 -3.73 -0.79 18.57
N ALA A 404 -3.79 -1.84 19.39
CA ALA A 404 -5.05 -2.49 19.74
C ALA A 404 -6.00 -1.50 20.41
N ASP A 405 -7.29 -1.63 20.11
CA ASP A 405 -8.38 -0.81 20.68
C ASP A 405 -8.25 0.71 20.41
N THR A 406 -7.53 1.12 19.36
CA THR A 406 -7.39 2.54 19.00
C THR A 406 -7.31 2.79 17.50
N ASP A 407 -7.39 4.07 17.14
CA ASP A 407 -7.11 4.58 15.80
C ASP A 407 -5.66 4.99 15.56
N ALA A 408 -4.78 4.64 16.49
CA ALA A 408 -3.39 5.04 16.45
C ALA A 408 -2.46 3.96 15.88
N ASP A 409 -1.37 4.40 15.27
CA ASP A 409 -0.34 3.58 14.68
C ASP A 409 1.04 3.92 15.28
N VAL A 410 1.99 3.00 15.12
CA VAL A 410 3.42 3.20 15.42
C VAL A 410 4.26 2.57 14.33
N ILE A 411 5.44 3.13 14.07
CA ILE A 411 6.43 2.53 13.20
C ILE A 411 7.41 1.74 14.08
N ALA A 412 7.54 0.45 13.85
CA ALA A 412 8.59 -0.36 14.43
C ALA A 412 9.84 -0.31 13.58
N ALA A 413 10.99 -0.24 14.23
CA ALA A 413 12.31 -0.44 13.66
C ALA A 413 12.89 -1.72 14.26
N ILE A 414 12.99 -2.77 13.44
CA ILE A 414 13.36 -4.13 13.83
C ILE A 414 14.78 -4.39 13.32
N ASP A 415 15.76 -4.38 14.23
CA ASP A 415 17.15 -4.69 13.90
C ASP A 415 17.28 -6.22 13.76
N ILE A 416 17.36 -6.69 12.50
CA ILE A 416 17.38 -8.13 12.17
C ILE A 416 18.60 -8.81 12.80
N THR A 417 19.74 -8.13 12.80
CA THR A 417 21.01 -8.69 13.28
C THR A 417 21.06 -8.75 14.80
N LYS A 418 20.69 -7.65 15.47
CA LYS A 418 20.71 -7.57 16.94
C LYS A 418 19.48 -8.20 17.59
N LYS A 419 18.46 -8.51 16.80
CA LYS A 419 17.18 -9.04 17.26
C LYS A 419 16.52 -8.13 18.30
N THR A 420 16.53 -6.83 18.02
CA THR A 420 15.91 -5.82 18.89
C THR A 420 14.84 -5.04 18.13
N VAL A 421 13.84 -4.56 18.85
CA VAL A 421 12.79 -3.70 18.29
C VAL A 421 12.75 -2.39 19.06
N THR A 422 12.59 -1.31 18.31
CA THR A 422 12.24 0.01 18.84
C THR A 422 11.00 0.53 18.12
N PHE A 423 10.25 1.42 18.76
CA PHE A 423 9.02 1.98 18.21
C PHE A 423 9.12 3.50 18.18
N SER A 424 8.52 4.09 17.14
CA SER A 424 8.35 5.52 17.00
C SER A 424 7.43 6.09 18.09
N GLY A 425 7.27 7.41 18.10
CA GLY A 425 6.10 8.04 18.71
C GLY A 425 4.80 7.58 18.06
N ILE A 426 3.69 7.76 18.79
CA ILE A 426 2.35 7.42 18.31
C ILE A 426 1.96 8.38 17.19
N THR A 427 1.37 7.83 16.13
CA THR A 427 0.93 8.56 14.94
C THR A 427 -0.42 8.03 14.45
N ASN A 428 -0.89 8.51 13.31
CA ASN A 428 -2.04 7.97 12.59
C ASN A 428 -1.72 7.97 11.10
N LEU A 429 -1.58 6.78 10.53
CA LEU A 429 -1.18 6.55 9.15
C LEU A 429 -2.30 5.87 8.34
N ARG A 430 -3.53 5.84 8.86
CA ARG A 430 -4.67 5.14 8.20
C ARG A 430 -5.01 5.68 6.82
N SER A 431 -4.75 6.96 6.59
CA SER A 431 -4.97 7.62 5.30
C SER A 431 -3.69 7.80 4.49
N VAL A 432 -2.55 7.26 4.97
CA VAL A 432 -1.26 7.35 4.27
C VAL A 432 -0.96 6.00 3.62
N HIS A 433 -0.89 6.03 2.30
CA HIS A 433 -0.73 4.85 1.45
C HIS A 433 0.66 4.82 0.81
N ASN A 434 1.05 3.66 0.29
CA ASN A 434 2.31 3.43 -0.41
C ASN A 434 3.54 3.90 0.37
N LEU A 435 3.60 3.53 1.65
CA LEU A 435 4.71 3.89 2.52
C LEU A 435 6.02 3.33 1.95
N ALA A 436 7.02 4.19 1.79
CA ALA A 436 8.30 3.83 1.21
C ALA A 436 9.45 4.38 2.06
N LEU A 437 10.44 3.53 2.36
CA LEU A 437 11.63 3.92 3.08
C LEU A 437 12.63 4.57 2.13
N VAL A 438 13.06 5.78 2.49
CA VAL A 438 14.06 6.55 1.73
C VAL A 438 15.24 6.85 2.64
N ASN A 439 16.43 6.52 2.14
CA ASN A 439 17.67 6.95 2.75
C ASN A 439 18.04 8.31 2.17
N MET A 440 18.01 9.35 2.99
CA MET A 440 18.57 10.63 2.58
C MET A 440 20.11 10.55 2.70
N PRO A 441 20.85 10.99 1.67
CA PRO A 441 22.30 10.99 1.67
C PRO A 441 22.93 11.85 2.76
#